data_AF-A0A1V5GTQ5-F1
#
_entry.id   AF-A0A1V5GTQ5-F1
#
_cell.length_a   1.000
_cell.length_b   1.000
_cell.length_c   1.000
_cell.angle_alpha   90.00
_cell.angle_beta   90.00
_cell.angle_gamma   90.00
#
_symmetry.space_group_name_H-M   'P 1'
#
loop_
_entity.id
_entity.type
_entity.pdbx_description
1 polymer ?
#
loop_
_entity_poly.entity_id
_entity_poly.type
_entity_poly.pdbx_seq_one_letter_code
_entity_poly.pdbx_strand_id
1 'polypeptide(L)'
;MATIRRKQSDTYPPIEATLENKDGTAINLTGATVAFHTKRAGTVVTNAAATVTDATGGEVSYTLVAADTAAAGEYEIEWEITFSDGSTQSVPTDRNDILIVAPQIA
;
A
#
# COMPACT_ATOMS: atom_id res chain seq x y z
N MET A 1 -10.54 2.62 7.70
CA MET A 1 -10.07 1.37 7.06
C MET A 1 -10.63 1.33 5.67
N ALA A 2 -9.77 1.34 4.65
CA ALA A 2 -10.16 1.16 3.26
C ALA A 2 -10.17 -0.34 2.91
N THR A 3 -11.07 -0.74 2.00
CA THR A 3 -11.09 -2.10 1.44
C THR A 3 -11.00 -2.04 -0.08
N ILE A 4 -9.95 -2.63 -0.61
CA ILE A 4 -9.67 -2.78 -2.03
C ILE A 4 -10.04 -4.20 -2.45
N ARG A 5 -10.63 -4.36 -3.63
CA ARG A 5 -11.00 -5.66 -4.21
C ARG A 5 -10.32 -5.86 -5.55
N ARG A 6 -9.74 -7.05 -5.76
CA ARG A 6 -9.13 -7.48 -7.01
C ARG A 6 -9.53 -8.92 -7.32
N LYS A 7 -9.55 -9.30 -8.59
CA LYS A 7 -9.53 -10.72 -8.94
C LYS A 7 -8.10 -11.24 -8.85
N GLN A 8 -7.97 -12.54 -8.63
CA GLN A 8 -6.71 -13.24 -8.75
C GLN A 8 -6.08 -12.92 -10.12
N SER A 9 -4.76 -12.76 -10.16
CA SER A 9 -4.00 -12.35 -11.36
C SER A 9 -4.25 -10.94 -11.90
N ASP A 10 -5.28 -10.21 -11.44
CA ASP A 10 -5.48 -8.82 -11.84
C ASP A 10 -4.40 -7.93 -11.22
N THR A 11 -3.85 -7.03 -12.03
CA THR A 11 -2.84 -6.05 -11.62
C THR A 11 -3.33 -4.60 -11.75
N TYR A 12 -4.49 -4.39 -12.37
CA TYR A 12 -5.09 -3.08 -12.63
C TYR A 12 -6.42 -2.90 -11.86
N PRO A 13 -6.76 -1.68 -11.41
CA PRO A 13 -5.90 -0.48 -11.40
C PRO A 13 -4.81 -0.56 -10.32
N PRO A 14 -3.78 0.30 -10.40
CA PRO A 14 -2.85 0.52 -9.29
C PRO A 14 -3.60 0.77 -7.98
N ILE A 15 -2.96 0.43 -6.87
CA ILE A 15 -3.43 0.85 -5.55
C ILE A 15 -2.90 2.25 -5.32
N GLU A 16 -3.81 3.20 -5.14
CA GLU A 16 -3.50 4.60 -4.86
C GLU A 16 -3.91 4.94 -3.43
N ALA A 17 -3.14 5.82 -2.79
CA ALA A 17 -3.44 6.30 -1.45
C ALA A 17 -2.91 7.71 -1.22
N THR A 18 -3.61 8.47 -0.38
CA THR A 18 -3.09 9.68 0.25
C THR A 18 -2.59 9.30 1.64
N LEU A 19 -1.31 9.55 1.90
CA LEU A 19 -0.65 9.24 3.16
C LEU A 19 -0.89 10.39 4.12
N GLU A 20 -1.67 10.14 5.17
CA GLU A 20 -2.13 11.15 6.11
C GLU A 20 -1.67 10.86 7.54
N ASN A 21 -1.45 11.91 8.32
CA ASN A 21 -1.35 11.83 9.77
C ASN A 21 -2.71 11.45 10.38
N LYS A 22 -2.71 11.11 11.67
CA LYS A 22 -3.93 10.75 12.40
C LYS A 22 -5.02 11.84 12.37
N ASP A 23 -4.64 13.10 12.21
CA ASP A 23 -5.55 14.24 12.12
C ASP A 23 -6.09 14.49 10.70
N GLY A 24 -5.74 13.65 9.73
CA GLY A 24 -6.14 13.76 8.32
C GLY A 24 -5.29 14.74 7.52
N THR A 25 -4.20 15.28 8.07
CA THR A 25 -3.28 16.12 7.32
C THR A 25 -2.38 15.28 6.42
N ALA A 26 -2.27 15.64 5.14
CA ALA A 26 -1.35 14.99 4.21
C ALA A 26 0.10 15.09 4.70
N ILE A 27 0.83 13.97 4.62
CA ILE A 27 2.24 13.90 4.97
C ILE A 27 3.06 14.36 3.75
N ASN A 28 3.96 15.32 3.96
CA ASN A 28 4.89 15.75 2.92
C ASN A 28 6.00 14.70 2.72
N LEU A 29 6.07 14.12 1.53
CA LEU A 29 6.99 13.07 1.12
C LEU A 29 8.21 13.60 0.34
N THR A 30 8.47 14.91 0.36
CA THR A 30 9.59 15.51 -0.37
C THR A 30 10.92 14.94 0.10
N GLY A 31 11.62 14.26 -0.81
CA GLY A 31 12.89 13.59 -0.52
C GLY A 31 12.76 12.28 0.27
N ALA A 32 11.53 11.81 0.52
CA ALA A 32 11.27 10.53 1.13
C ALA A 32 11.14 9.42 0.08
N THR A 33 11.32 8.17 0.50
CA THR A 33 10.94 6.98 -0.26
C THR A 33 9.78 6.27 0.41
N VAL A 34 8.94 5.60 -0.36
CA VAL A 34 7.79 4.86 0.19
C VAL A 34 7.85 3.41 -0.27
N ALA A 35 7.64 2.48 0.66
CA ALA A 35 7.44 1.07 0.39
C ALA A 35 5.98 0.68 0.60
N PHE A 36 5.45 -0.15 -0.29
CA PHE A 36 4.16 -0.82 -0.17
C PHE A 36 4.37 -2.20 0.44
N HIS A 37 3.72 -2.45 1.57
CA HIS A 37 3.79 -3.71 2.28
C HIS A 37 2.43 -4.39 2.27
N THR A 38 2.46 -5.71 2.06
CA THR A 38 1.27 -6.55 2.33
C THR A 38 1.61 -7.71 3.23
N LYS A 39 0.65 -8.06 4.08
CA LYS A 39 0.75 -9.20 5.00
C LYS A 39 -0.45 -10.11 4.84
N ARG A 40 -0.21 -11.42 4.85
CA ARG A 40 -1.26 -12.44 4.87
C ARG A 40 -1.03 -13.38 6.05
N ALA A 41 -2.05 -13.54 6.90
CA ALA A 41 -1.99 -14.42 8.07
C ALA A 41 -0.72 -14.20 8.93
N GLY A 42 -0.33 -12.95 9.12
CA GLY A 42 0.85 -12.58 9.91
C GLY A 42 2.19 -12.61 9.16
N THR A 43 2.24 -13.06 7.91
CA THR A 43 3.47 -13.15 7.11
C THR A 43 3.50 -12.06 6.05
N VAL A 44 4.60 -11.30 5.95
CA VAL A 44 4.81 -10.31 4.87
C VAL A 44 4.97 -11.05 3.54
N VAL A 45 4.19 -10.66 2.54
CA VAL A 45 4.18 -11.29 1.21
C VAL A 45 4.53 -10.33 0.08
N THR A 46 4.32 -9.02 0.28
CA THR A 46 4.86 -7.97 -0.59
C THR A 46 5.64 -6.98 0.28
N ASN A 47 6.84 -6.64 -0.18
CA ASN A 47 7.64 -5.51 0.29
C ASN A 47 8.30 -4.93 -0.96
N ALA A 48 7.73 -3.86 -1.49
CA ALA A 48 8.13 -3.31 -2.78
C ALA A 48 8.12 -1.78 -2.77
N ALA A 49 8.96 -1.16 -3.57
CA ALA A 49 8.96 0.29 -3.71
C ALA A 49 7.65 0.78 -4.36
N ALA A 50 7.06 1.81 -3.76
CA ALA A 50 5.93 2.54 -4.31
C ALA A 50 6.41 3.76 -5.13
N THR A 51 5.52 4.28 -5.97
CA THR A 51 5.75 5.53 -6.69
C THR A 51 5.09 6.67 -5.93
N VAL A 52 5.84 7.73 -5.60
CA VAL A 52 5.29 8.98 -5.08
C VAL A 52 4.75 9.79 -6.27
N THR A 53 3.45 10.03 -6.30
CA THR A 53 2.77 10.73 -7.41
C THR A 53 2.56 12.21 -7.14
N ASP A 54 2.36 12.59 -5.87
CA ASP A 54 2.43 13.98 -5.39
C ASP A 54 3.13 14.00 -4.02
N ALA A 55 4.37 14.49 -3.99
CA ALA A 55 5.14 14.54 -2.77
C ALA A 55 4.56 15.52 -1.74
N THR A 56 3.99 16.66 -2.16
CA THR A 56 3.45 17.66 -1.23
C THR A 56 2.04 17.31 -0.75
N GLY A 57 1.26 16.66 -1.60
CA GLY A 57 -0.07 16.13 -1.28
C GLY A 57 -0.06 14.77 -0.60
N GLY A 58 1.11 14.13 -0.45
CA GLY A 58 1.24 12.82 0.19
C GLY A 58 0.67 11.67 -0.64
N GLU A 59 0.55 11.82 -1.96
CA GLU A 59 -0.05 10.81 -2.82
C GLU A 59 0.97 9.80 -3.32
N VAL A 60 0.59 8.53 -3.26
CA VAL A 60 1.40 7.39 -3.71
C VAL A 60 0.58 6.41 -4.53
N SER A 61 1.28 5.63 -5.36
CA SER A 61 0.71 4.51 -6.10
C SER A 61 1.62 3.28 -6.07
N TYR A 62 1.00 2.10 -6.09
CA TYR A 62 1.68 0.83 -6.32
C TYR A 62 0.90 0.01 -7.35
N THR A 63 1.56 -0.32 -8.47
CA THR A 63 1.02 -1.23 -9.46
C THR A 63 1.29 -2.66 -9.02
N LEU A 64 0.22 -3.41 -8.72
CA LEU A 64 0.31 -4.82 -8.37
C LEU A 64 1.02 -5.61 -9.47
N VAL A 65 1.78 -6.62 -9.09
CA VAL A 65 2.28 -7.64 -10.02
C VAL A 65 1.49 -8.94 -9.86
N ALA A 66 1.59 -9.84 -10.84
CA ALA A 66 0.85 -11.11 -10.80
C ALA A 66 1.13 -11.93 -9.53
N ALA A 67 2.32 -11.80 -8.93
CA ALA A 67 2.67 -12.45 -7.68
C ALA A 67 1.86 -11.92 -6.47
N ASP A 68 1.53 -10.62 -6.45
CA ASP A 68 0.79 -10.00 -5.34
C ASP A 68 -0.66 -10.52 -5.26
N THR A 69 -1.25 -10.83 -6.41
CA THR A 69 -2.62 -11.36 -6.51
C THR A 69 -2.66 -12.83 -6.89
N ALA A 70 -1.54 -13.56 -6.77
CA ALA A 70 -1.44 -14.96 -7.19
C ALA A 70 -2.32 -15.89 -6.34
N ALA A 71 -2.62 -15.53 -5.09
CA ALA A 71 -3.45 -16.34 -4.22
C ALA A 71 -4.65 -15.57 -3.71
N ALA A 72 -5.84 -16.16 -3.86
CA ALA A 72 -7.06 -15.61 -3.28
C ALA A 72 -6.99 -15.57 -1.76
N GLY A 73 -7.57 -14.53 -1.16
CA GLY A 73 -7.58 -14.30 0.28
C GLY A 73 -7.61 -12.82 0.65
N GLU A 74 -7.51 -12.59 1.96
CA GLU A 74 -7.39 -11.26 2.55
C GLU A 74 -5.93 -10.94 2.85
N TYR A 75 -5.54 -9.72 2.54
CA TYR A 75 -4.22 -9.16 2.77
C TYR A 75 -4.38 -7.83 3.51
N GLU A 76 -3.59 -7.64 4.55
CA GLU A 76 -3.41 -6.35 5.20
C GLU A 76 -2.40 -5.53 4.41
N ILE A 77 -2.64 -4.22 4.30
CA ILE A 77 -1.81 -3.25 3.58
C ILE A 77 -1.36 -2.16 4.55
N GLU A 78 -0.10 -1.77 4.44
CA GLU A 78 0.43 -0.51 4.94
C GLU A 78 1.47 0.06 3.97
N TRP A 79 1.75 1.35 4.13
CA TRP A 79 2.81 2.07 3.43
C TRP A 79 3.84 2.51 4.44
N GLU A 80 5.12 2.21 4.20
CA GLU A 80 6.22 2.65 5.04
C GLU A 80 6.97 3.79 4.35
N ILE A 81 6.97 4.94 4.99
CA ILE A 81 7.72 6.12 4.56
C ILE A 81 9.10 6.04 5.21
N THR A 82 10.16 6.25 4.43
CA THR A 82 11.50 6.57 4.94
C THR A 82 11.83 8.01 4.57
N PHE A 83 11.95 8.87 5.57
CA PHE A 83 12.25 10.29 5.38
C PHE A 83 13.73 10.52 5.08
N SER A 84 14.07 11.73 4.63
CA SER A 84 15.43 12.11 4.26
C SER A 84 16.42 12.11 5.43
N ASP A 85 15.94 12.21 6.67
CA ASP A 85 16.73 12.06 7.89
C ASP A 85 16.90 10.60 8.35
N GLY A 86 16.32 9.65 7.60
CA GLY A 86 16.36 8.21 7.88
C GLY A 86 15.31 7.72 8.88
N SER A 87 14.46 8.60 9.42
CA SER A 87 13.32 8.17 10.23
C SER A 87 12.26 7.47 9.37
N THR A 88 11.50 6.57 9.98
CA THR A 88 10.43 5.84 9.29
C THR A 88 9.07 6.03 9.95
N GLN A 89 8.01 5.98 9.13
CA GLN A 89 6.62 6.02 9.58
C GLN A 89 5.77 5.10 8.71
N SER A 90 5.04 4.17 9.35
CA SER A 90 4.02 3.36 8.67
C SER A 90 2.65 4.03 8.73
N VAL A 91 1.94 3.99 7.61
CA VAL A 91 0.58 4.50 7.47
C VAL A 91 -0.33 3.47 6.79
N PRO A 92 -1.60 3.36 7.23
CA PRO A 92 -2.21 4.11 8.32
C PRO A 92 -1.63 3.75 9.70
N THR A 93 -1.46 4.73 10.59
CA THR A 93 -0.73 4.52 11.87
C THR A 93 -1.54 3.74 12.91
N ASP A 94 -2.86 3.63 12.76
CA ASP A 94 -3.77 3.04 13.76
C ASP A 94 -4.47 1.75 13.30
N ARG A 95 -4.23 1.32 12.06
CA ARG A 95 -4.89 0.19 11.40
C ARG A 95 -4.10 -0.21 10.15
N ASN A 96 -4.46 -1.37 9.60
CA ASN A 96 -4.11 -1.71 8.23
C ASN A 96 -5.33 -1.57 7.32
N ASP A 97 -5.10 -1.15 6.08
CA ASP A 97 -6.13 -1.25 5.04
C ASP A 97 -6.14 -2.66 4.47
N ILE A 98 -7.20 -3.04 3.75
CA ILE A 98 -7.43 -4.43 3.35
C ILE A 98 -7.48 -4.57 1.83
N LEU A 99 -6.74 -5.53 1.29
CA LEU A 99 -6.89 -6.04 -0.07
C LEU A 99 -7.53 -7.42 -0.04
N ILE A 100 -8.69 -7.54 -0.69
CA ILE A 100 -9.37 -8.81 -0.92
C ILE A 100 -9.11 -9.26 -2.35
N VAL A 101 -8.39 -10.38 -2.49
CA VAL A 101 -8.20 -11.07 -3.77
C VAL A 101 -9.24 -12.18 -3.87
N ALA A 102 -10.22 -12.02 -4.76
CA ALA A 102 -11.22 -13.04 -5.03
C ALA A 102 -10.76 -13.97 -6.17
N PRO A 103 -11.09 -15.27 -6.14
CA PRO A 103 -10.77 -16.16 -7.25
C PRO A 103 -11.28 -15.61 -8.59
N GLN A 104 -10.42 -15.70 -9.61
CA GLN A 104 -10.84 -15.51 -11.00
C GLN A 104 -11.65 -16.74 -11.45
N ILE A 105 -12.54 -16.56 -12.41
CA ILE A 105 -13.47 -17.61 -12.87
C ILE A 105 -12.92 -18.38 -14.09
N ALA A 106 -11.93 -17.82 -14.78
CA ALA A 106 -11.29 -18.41 -15.94
C ALA A 106 -9.78 -18.14 -15.90
#